data_AF-A0A1S1LD97-F1
#
_entry.id   AF-A0A1S1LD97-F1
#
_cell.length_a   1.000
_cell.length_b   1.000
_cell.length_c   1.000
_cell.angle_alpha   90.00
_cell.angle_beta   90.00
_cell.angle_gamma   90.00
#
_symmetry.space_group_name_H-M   'P 1'
#
loop_
_entity.id
_entity.type
_entity.pdbx_description
1 polymer ?
#
loop_
_entity_poly.entity_id
_entity_poly.type
_entity_poly.pdbx_seq_one_letter_code
_entity_poly.pdbx_strand_id
1 'polypeptide(L)'
;MLTLLIIGAIALIVWRVGGPGWKRQSAQRRLAHAAQACAADPRFRLGRIVTVVVSYPDRGLMARIMWSGTEIQQDVWFDQSWPIDGVWVVVSGTEGDGRPGFDPHVFYVTAVHDTIAL
;
A
#
# COMPACT_ATOMS: atom_id res chain seq x y z
N MET A 1 47.33 -8.25 -4.22
CA MET A 1 46.43 -9.42 -4.12
C MET A 1 45.53 -9.39 -2.87
N LEU A 2 45.99 -8.90 -1.71
CA LEU A 2 45.20 -8.87 -0.46
C LEU A 2 43.93 -7.99 -0.53
N THR A 3 43.97 -6.89 -1.27
CA THR A 3 42.86 -5.92 -1.39
C THR A 3 41.64 -6.46 -2.16
N LEU A 4 41.85 -7.31 -3.17
CA LEU A 4 40.76 -7.93 -3.94
C LEU A 4 39.94 -8.92 -3.10
N LEU A 5 40.57 -9.64 -2.18
CA LEU A 5 39.90 -10.59 -1.27
C LEU A 5 38.99 -9.87 -0.27
N ILE A 6 39.41 -8.71 0.23
CA ILE A 6 38.64 -7.92 1.20
C ILE A 6 37.39 -7.33 0.53
N ILE A 7 37.53 -6.81 -0.70
CA ILE A 7 36.40 -6.25 -1.46
C ILE A 7 35.37 -7.36 -1.79
N GLY A 8 35.84 -8.55 -2.20
CA GLY A 8 34.96 -9.70 -2.45
C GLY A 8 34.20 -10.17 -1.20
N ALA A 9 34.86 -10.18 -0.04
CA ALA A 9 34.23 -10.56 1.22
C ALA A 9 33.16 -9.54 1.67
N ILE A 10 33.43 -8.24 1.53
CA ILE A 10 32.47 -7.18 1.88
C ILE A 10 31.25 -7.24 0.95
N ALA A 11 31.47 -7.42 -0.37
CA ALA A 11 30.37 -7.55 -1.34
C ALA A 11 29.45 -8.75 -1.03
N LEU A 12 30.02 -9.89 -0.62
CA LEU A 12 29.26 -11.09 -0.23
C LEU A 12 28.42 -10.87 1.04
N ILE A 13 28.97 -10.16 2.03
CA ILE A 13 28.25 -9.83 3.28
C ILE A 13 27.09 -8.89 2.97
N VAL A 14 27.31 -7.82 2.19
CA VAL A 14 26.25 -6.87 1.81
C VAL A 14 25.16 -7.55 0.98
N TRP A 15 25.53 -8.46 0.06
CA TRP A 15 24.56 -9.21 -0.74
C TRP A 15 23.73 -10.21 0.08
N ARG A 16 24.32 -10.84 1.11
CA ARG A 16 23.59 -11.72 2.03
C ARG A 16 22.67 -10.97 2.99
N VAL A 17 23.10 -9.82 3.50
CA VAL A 17 22.33 -9.03 4.47
C VAL A 17 21.24 -8.19 3.78
N GLY A 18 21.49 -7.71 2.57
CA GLY A 18 20.56 -6.86 1.80
C GLY A 18 19.83 -7.57 0.66
N GLY A 19 19.90 -8.90 0.58
CA GLY A 19 19.38 -9.67 -0.55
C GLY A 19 17.87 -9.50 -0.79
N PRO A 20 17.37 -9.80 -2.01
CA PRO A 20 15.97 -9.62 -2.38
C PRO A 20 14.97 -10.31 -1.44
N GLY A 21 15.36 -11.46 -0.88
CA GLY A 21 14.54 -12.20 0.08
C GLY A 21 14.29 -11.46 1.39
N TRP A 22 15.27 -10.67 1.86
CA TRP A 22 15.14 -9.90 3.11
C TRP A 22 14.16 -8.73 2.95
N LYS A 23 14.18 -8.05 1.78
CA LYS A 23 13.21 -7.01 1.43
C LYS A 23 11.78 -7.55 1.28
N ARG A 24 11.61 -8.72 0.67
CA ARG A 24 10.29 -9.39 0.58
C ARG A 24 9.76 -9.78 1.96
N GLN A 25 10.62 -10.33 2.81
CA GLN A 25 10.23 -10.73 4.16
C GLN A 25 9.84 -9.53 5.03
N SER A 26 10.52 -8.38 4.88
CA SER A 26 10.15 -7.15 5.59
C SER A 26 8.85 -6.53 5.04
N ALA A 27 8.62 -6.56 3.73
CA ALA A 27 7.37 -6.11 3.11
C ALA A 27 6.17 -6.97 3.56
N GLN A 28 6.33 -8.30 3.60
CA GLN A 28 5.30 -9.21 4.11
C GLN A 28 4.97 -8.94 5.59
N ARG A 29 5.97 -8.67 6.42
CA ARG A 29 5.75 -8.29 7.83
C ARG A 29 5.02 -6.97 7.97
N ARG A 30 5.37 -5.96 7.16
CA ARG A 30 4.65 -4.68 7.12
C ARG A 30 3.18 -4.86 6.72
N LEU A 31 2.92 -5.68 5.70
CA LEU A 31 1.56 -5.98 5.26
C LEU A 31 0.75 -6.67 6.35
N ALA A 32 1.33 -7.67 7.02
CA ALA A 32 0.67 -8.37 8.13
C ALA A 32 0.34 -7.42 9.29
N HIS A 33 1.28 -6.53 9.65
CA HIS A 33 1.06 -5.52 10.67
C HIS A 33 -0.03 -4.52 10.26
N ALA A 34 -0.02 -4.05 9.01
CA ALA A 34 -1.05 -3.16 8.48
C ALA A 34 -2.44 -3.81 8.50
N ALA A 35 -2.54 -5.10 8.13
CA ALA A 35 -3.79 -5.85 8.20
C ALA A 35 -4.32 -5.96 9.64
N GLN A 36 -3.43 -6.22 10.62
CA GLN A 36 -3.80 -6.25 12.04
C GLN A 36 -4.28 -4.88 12.53
N ALA A 37 -3.60 -3.81 12.16
CA ALA A 37 -3.99 -2.44 12.53
C ALA A 37 -5.36 -2.06 11.95
N CYS A 38 -5.61 -2.37 10.68
CA CYS A 38 -6.90 -2.10 10.03
C CYS A 38 -8.03 -2.97 10.60
N ALA A 39 -7.73 -4.19 11.06
CA ALA A 39 -8.72 -5.04 11.71
C ALA A 39 -9.09 -4.54 13.12
N ALA A 40 -8.20 -3.79 13.79
CA ALA A 40 -8.40 -3.27 15.12
C ALA A 40 -9.15 -1.93 15.16
N ASP A 41 -9.03 -1.10 14.12
CA ASP A 41 -9.69 0.21 14.03
C ASP A 41 -10.46 0.36 12.70
N PRO A 42 -11.79 0.43 12.72
CA PRO A 42 -12.63 0.51 11.51
C PRO A 42 -12.44 1.80 10.70
N ARG A 43 -11.76 2.82 11.27
CA ARG A 43 -11.39 4.03 10.52
C ARG A 43 -10.33 3.75 9.46
N PHE A 44 -9.58 2.66 9.59
CA PHE A 44 -8.53 2.29 8.65
C PHE A 44 -8.97 1.10 7.81
N ARG A 45 -8.71 1.19 6.51
CA ARG A 45 -8.88 0.06 5.59
C ARG A 45 -7.60 -0.21 4.83
N LEU A 46 -7.34 -1.50 4.65
CA LEU A 46 -6.29 -1.99 3.78
C LEU A 46 -6.91 -2.31 2.41
N GLY A 47 -6.28 -1.83 1.35
CA GLY A 47 -6.71 -2.11 -0.02
C GLY A 47 -5.53 -2.41 -0.93
N ARG A 48 -5.79 -3.08 -2.04
CA ARG A 48 -4.79 -3.31 -3.09
C ARG A 48 -5.14 -2.46 -4.30
N ILE A 49 -4.18 -1.69 -4.80
CA ILE A 49 -4.33 -0.95 -6.04
C ILE A 49 -4.39 -1.95 -7.19
N VAL A 50 -5.53 -1.98 -7.88
CA VAL A 50 -5.78 -2.84 -9.04
C VAL A 50 -5.22 -2.17 -10.29
N THR A 51 -5.54 -0.89 -10.49
CA THR A 51 -5.09 -0.10 -11.63
C THR A 51 -5.15 1.40 -11.35
N VAL A 52 -4.22 2.17 -11.88
CA VAL A 52 -4.34 3.64 -11.99
C VAL A 52 -5.27 3.97 -13.15
N VAL A 53 -6.39 4.64 -12.85
CA VAL A 53 -7.47 4.91 -13.81
C VAL A 53 -7.18 6.19 -14.61
N VAL A 54 -6.88 7.29 -13.92
CA VAL A 54 -6.62 8.60 -14.52
C VAL A 54 -5.66 9.43 -13.66
N SER A 55 -4.99 10.38 -14.29
CA SER A 55 -4.11 11.36 -13.64
C SER A 55 -4.45 12.76 -14.12
N TYR A 56 -4.70 13.66 -13.17
CA TYR A 56 -5.00 15.06 -13.43
C TYR A 56 -4.02 15.96 -12.67
N PRO A 57 -3.42 16.98 -13.32
CA PRO A 57 -2.47 17.87 -12.66
C PRO A 57 -3.03 18.64 -11.46
N ASP A 58 -4.33 18.92 -11.47
CA ASP A 58 -5.05 19.74 -10.48
C ASP A 58 -5.83 18.93 -9.43
N ARG A 59 -6.04 17.62 -9.65
CA ARG A 59 -6.85 16.75 -8.77
C ARG A 59 -6.09 15.53 -8.24
N GLY A 60 -4.87 15.31 -8.69
CA GLY A 60 -4.07 14.13 -8.36
C GLY A 60 -4.42 12.92 -9.21
N LEU A 61 -4.16 11.72 -8.69
CA LEU A 61 -4.37 10.46 -9.40
C LEU A 61 -5.59 9.73 -8.87
N MET A 62 -6.40 9.18 -9.75
CA MET A 62 -7.48 8.26 -9.38
C MET A 62 -7.01 6.84 -9.64
N ALA A 63 -7.13 5.97 -8.64
CA ALA A 63 -6.83 4.56 -8.79
C ALA A 63 -7.97 3.69 -8.26
N ARG A 64 -8.16 2.53 -8.88
CA ARG A 64 -9.10 1.53 -8.43
C ARG A 64 -8.46 0.67 -7.36
N ILE A 65 -9.09 0.63 -6.19
CA ILE A 65 -8.66 -0.16 -5.04
C ILE A 65 -9.64 -1.32 -4.85
N MET A 66 -9.11 -2.51 -4.58
CA MET A 66 -9.89 -3.64 -4.06
C MET A 66 -9.65 -3.77 -2.56
N TRP A 67 -10.71 -3.68 -1.75
CA TRP A 67 -10.58 -3.71 -0.29
C TRP A 67 -10.22 -5.10 0.21
N SER A 68 -9.23 -5.18 1.10
CA SER A 68 -8.76 -6.45 1.68
C SER A 68 -9.89 -7.20 2.36
N GLY A 69 -9.96 -8.52 2.14
CA GLY A 69 -11.01 -9.37 2.72
C GLY A 69 -12.39 -9.20 2.08
N THR A 70 -12.51 -8.39 1.03
CA THR A 70 -13.75 -8.22 0.26
C THR A 70 -13.45 -8.32 -1.25
N GLU A 71 -14.49 -8.45 -2.06
CA GLU A 71 -14.40 -8.34 -3.52
C GLU A 71 -14.81 -6.95 -4.03
N ILE A 72 -15.01 -5.99 -3.11
CA ILE A 72 -15.48 -4.65 -3.44
C ILE A 72 -14.33 -3.85 -4.03
N GLN A 73 -14.54 -3.36 -5.26
CA GLN A 73 -13.65 -2.43 -5.93
C GLN A 73 -14.23 -1.02 -5.90
N GLN A 74 -13.37 -0.03 -5.66
CA GLN A 74 -13.76 1.36 -5.54
C GLN A 74 -12.69 2.28 -6.12
N ASP A 75 -13.13 3.31 -6.84
CA ASP A 75 -12.23 4.35 -7.36
C ASP A 75 -11.97 5.38 -6.25
N VAL A 76 -10.69 5.66 -6.01
CA VAL A 76 -10.21 6.53 -4.92
C VAL A 76 -9.24 7.55 -5.48
N TRP A 77 -9.38 8.79 -5.02
CA TRP A 77 -8.46 9.87 -5.35
C TRP A 77 -7.26 9.90 -4.39
N PHE A 78 -6.09 10.11 -4.97
CA PHE A 78 -4.81 10.23 -4.31
C PHE A 78 -4.23 11.61 -4.63
N ASP A 79 -4.21 12.50 -3.64
CA ASP A 79 -3.80 13.90 -3.82
C ASP A 79 -2.27 14.05 -3.91
N GLN A 80 -1.52 13.44 -2.98
CA GLN A 80 -0.05 13.62 -2.87
C GLN A 80 0.76 12.33 -2.96
N SER A 81 0.11 11.21 -3.24
CA SER A 81 0.75 9.90 -3.33
C SER A 81 0.62 9.35 -4.74
N TRP A 82 1.68 8.72 -5.23
CA TRP A 82 1.69 8.10 -6.55
C TRP A 82 1.21 6.64 -6.43
N PRO A 83 -0.05 6.32 -6.77
CA PRO A 83 -0.52 4.94 -6.77
C PRO A 83 0.25 4.14 -7.82
N ILE A 84 0.61 2.90 -7.47
CA ILE A 84 1.29 1.95 -8.34
C ILE A 84 0.49 0.66 -8.34
N ASP A 85 0.25 0.11 -9.53
CA ASP A 85 -0.50 -1.13 -9.71
C ASP A 85 0.12 -2.29 -8.90
N GLY A 86 -0.75 -3.02 -8.20
CA GLY A 86 -0.36 -4.16 -7.38
C GLY A 86 0.16 -3.83 -5.97
N VAL A 87 0.36 -2.54 -5.65
CA VAL A 87 0.80 -2.07 -4.32
C VAL A 87 -0.38 -2.06 -3.34
N TRP A 88 -0.09 -2.44 -2.09
CA TRP A 88 -1.05 -2.35 -1.00
C TRP A 88 -1.03 -0.96 -0.38
N VAL A 89 -2.19 -0.45 0.01
CA VAL A 89 -2.35 0.86 0.61
C VAL A 89 -3.17 0.80 1.88
N VAL A 90 -2.74 1.56 2.87
CA VAL A 90 -3.51 1.82 4.09
C VAL A 90 -4.14 3.20 3.95
N VAL A 91 -5.46 3.23 4.03
CA VAL A 91 -6.24 4.47 3.95
C VAL A 91 -7.07 4.65 5.21
N SER A 92 -7.38 5.89 5.55
CA SER A 92 -8.39 6.20 6.57
C SER A 92 -9.62 6.83 5.95
N GLY A 93 -10.77 6.58 6.54
CA GLY A 93 -12.04 7.09 6.07
C GLY A 93 -13.20 6.65 6.95
N THR A 94 -14.39 6.71 6.39
CA THR A 94 -15.62 6.31 7.07
C THR A 94 -16.53 5.55 6.10
N GLU A 95 -17.20 4.52 6.59
CA GLU A 95 -18.33 3.93 5.86
C GLU A 95 -19.41 4.98 5.62
N GLY A 96 -20.13 4.87 4.51
CA GLY A 96 -21.40 5.55 4.39
C GLY A 96 -22.39 5.08 5.45
N ASP A 97 -23.27 5.98 5.86
CA ASP A 97 -24.27 5.76 6.89
C ASP A 97 -25.70 5.68 6.34
N GLY A 98 -25.86 5.67 5.01
CA GLY A 98 -27.16 5.60 4.34
C GLY A 98 -27.94 6.92 4.31
N ARG A 99 -27.37 8.03 4.81
CA ARG A 99 -28.00 9.35 4.67
C ARG A 99 -27.97 9.79 3.20
N PRO A 100 -28.86 10.70 2.75
CA PRO A 100 -28.87 11.17 1.37
C PRO A 100 -27.47 11.61 0.89
N GLY A 101 -26.96 10.96 -0.16
CA GLY A 101 -25.62 11.20 -0.71
C GLY A 101 -24.49 10.33 -0.14
N PHE A 102 -24.76 9.49 0.86
CA PHE A 102 -23.78 8.57 1.46
C PHE A 102 -24.26 7.11 1.37
N ASP A 103 -23.71 6.37 0.44
CA ASP A 103 -24.03 4.95 0.23
C ASP A 103 -23.35 4.08 1.30
N PRO A 104 -24.10 3.25 2.06
CA PRO A 104 -23.54 2.42 3.13
C PRO A 104 -22.59 1.32 2.65
N HIS A 105 -22.53 1.06 1.34
CA HIS A 105 -21.58 0.12 0.73
C HIS A 105 -20.29 0.79 0.25
N VAL A 106 -20.18 2.12 0.40
CA VAL A 106 -19.05 2.92 -0.05
C VAL A 106 -18.20 3.35 1.16
N PHE A 107 -16.89 3.14 1.06
CA PHE A 107 -15.95 3.65 2.04
C PHE A 107 -15.37 4.99 1.57
N TYR A 108 -15.70 6.07 2.27
CA TYR A 108 -15.29 7.42 1.90
C TYR A 108 -13.88 7.69 2.40
N VAL A 109 -12.90 7.55 1.51
CA VAL A 109 -11.49 7.77 1.82
C VAL A 109 -11.23 9.25 2.10
N THR A 110 -10.58 9.51 3.23
CA THR A 110 -10.17 10.86 3.67
C THR A 110 -8.67 11.06 3.51
N ALA A 111 -7.85 10.03 3.78
CA ALA A 111 -6.40 10.14 3.66
C ALA A 111 -5.75 8.79 3.35
N VAL A 112 -4.56 8.85 2.74
CA VAL A 112 -3.71 7.70 2.43
C VAL A 112 -2.47 7.79 3.34
N HIS A 113 -2.19 6.73 4.10
CA HIS A 113 -1.16 6.76 5.15
C HIS A 113 0.10 6.00 4.78
N ASP A 114 -0.04 4.85 4.13
CA ASP A 114 1.11 4.00 3.80
C ASP A 114 0.91 3.28 2.46
N THR A 115 2.02 3.02 1.78
CA THR A 115 2.11 2.19 0.56
C THR A 115 3.12 1.05 0.78
N ILE A 116 2.69 -0.18 0.51
CA ILE A 116 3.46 -1.40 0.76
C ILE A 116 3.58 -2.19 -0.54
N ALA A 117 4.76 -2.11 -1.15
CA ALA A 117 5.14 -2.92 -2.32
C ALA A 117 5.74 -4.26 -1.87
N LEU A 118 5.30 -5.37 -2.50
CA LEU A 118 5.76 -6.74 -2.22
C LEU A 118 6.87 -7.19 -3.18
#